data_AF-A0A060BWC3-F1
#
_entry.id   AF-A0A060BWC3-F1
#
_cell.length_a   1.000
_cell.length_b   1.000
_cell.length_c   1.000
_cell.angle_alpha   90.00
_cell.angle_beta   90.00
_cell.angle_gamma   90.00
#
_symmetry.space_group_name_H-M   'P 1'
#
loop_
_entity.id
_entity.type
_entity.pdbx_description
1 polymer ?
#
loop_
_entity_poly.entity_id
_entity_poly.type
_entity_poly.pdbx_seq_one_letter_code
_entity_poly.pdbx_strand_id
1 'polypeptide(L)'
;MRYPRPFTSWENTIIYEAHVKGLTQRAPDIPEDLRGTYAGLAHPASIARLKNLGISAIEPLPIHAKMPEAFLTQKGLPNYWGYSTLSFFSPEPSYATAQAQRRGGTAVRDEVRSMIDALHEAGIEVILDVVYNHTCEGGNDGPT
;
A
#
# COMPACT_ATOMS: atom_id res chain seq x y z
N MET A 1 -20.64 -3.30 -4.72
CA MET A 1 -21.04 -2.00 -4.16
C MET A 1 -19.75 -1.22 -3.91
N ARG A 2 -19.69 0.08 -4.23
CA ARG A 2 -18.58 0.93 -3.79
C ARG A 2 -18.97 1.52 -2.44
N TYR A 3 -18.11 1.43 -1.44
CA TYR A 3 -18.40 2.06 -0.15
C TYR A 3 -18.02 3.54 -0.21
N PRO A 4 -18.93 4.44 0.20
CA PRO A 4 -18.59 5.86 0.25
C PRO A 4 -17.44 6.06 1.23
N ARG A 5 -16.55 7.00 0.90
CA ARG A 5 -15.48 7.43 1.78
C ARG A 5 -16.09 7.88 3.14
N PRO A 6 -15.55 7.45 4.28
CA PRO A 6 -15.88 8.06 5.58
C PRO A 6 -15.53 9.55 5.58
N PHE A 7 -16.26 10.36 6.35
CA PHE A 7 -16.01 11.80 6.47
C PHE A 7 -15.73 12.16 7.93
N THR A 8 -14.65 11.59 8.48
CA THR A 8 -14.20 11.91 9.84
C THR A 8 -13.77 13.38 9.88
N SER A 9 -14.25 14.15 10.86
CA SER A 9 -13.81 15.53 11.01
C SER A 9 -12.37 15.58 11.51
N TRP A 10 -11.62 16.60 11.09
CA TRP A 10 -10.18 16.70 11.38
C TRP A 10 -9.84 16.65 12.86
N GLU A 11 -10.69 17.24 13.71
CA GLU A 11 -10.51 17.21 15.17
C GLU A 11 -10.67 15.82 15.79
N ASN A 12 -11.31 14.89 15.07
CA ASN A 12 -11.50 13.50 15.47
C ASN A 12 -10.59 12.54 14.70
N THR A 13 -9.72 13.05 13.82
CA THR A 13 -8.84 12.22 13.00
C THR A 13 -7.66 11.71 13.80
N ILE A 14 -7.48 10.38 13.78
CA ILE A 14 -6.31 9.68 14.32
C ILE A 14 -5.67 8.92 13.16
N ILE A 15 -4.51 9.42 12.71
CA ILE A 15 -3.75 8.86 11.58
C ILE A 15 -2.84 7.74 12.09
N TYR A 16 -2.81 6.63 11.34
CA TYR A 16 -1.89 5.52 11.55
C TYR A 16 -1.04 5.31 10.29
N GLU A 17 0.21 5.74 10.33
CA GLU A 17 1.18 5.49 9.26
C GLU A 17 1.61 4.01 9.27
N ALA A 18 1.59 3.36 8.12
CA ALA A 18 1.97 1.97 8.01
C ALA A 18 2.57 1.61 6.64
N HIS A 19 3.42 0.59 6.61
CA HIS A 19 3.86 -0.01 5.35
C HIS A 19 2.94 -1.18 4.99
N VAL A 20 2.38 -1.21 3.76
CA VAL A 20 1.47 -2.29 3.29
C VAL A 20 2.03 -3.69 3.58
N LYS A 21 3.26 -3.94 3.12
CA LYS A 21 4.01 -5.16 3.45
C LYS A 21 4.24 -5.36 4.95
N GLY A 22 4.93 -4.42 5.59
CA GLY A 22 5.37 -4.56 6.99
C GLY A 22 4.25 -4.79 7.99
N LEU A 23 3.09 -4.17 7.78
CA LEU A 23 1.95 -4.26 8.69
C LEU A 23 1.47 -5.70 8.90
N THR A 24 1.51 -6.53 7.85
CA THR A 24 0.89 -7.86 7.85
C THR A 24 1.85 -9.00 7.51
N GLN A 25 3.10 -8.72 7.13
CA GLN A 25 4.08 -9.74 6.70
C GLN A 25 4.28 -10.89 7.73
N ARG A 26 4.17 -10.57 9.02
CA ARG A 26 4.37 -11.52 10.12
C ARG A 26 3.10 -11.76 10.96
N ALA A 27 1.92 -11.38 10.44
CA ALA A 27 0.65 -11.54 11.13
C ALA A 27 0.20 -13.01 11.10
N PRO A 28 0.19 -13.73 12.24
CA PRO A 28 -0.08 -15.17 12.27
C PRO A 28 -1.54 -15.52 11.92
N ASP A 29 -2.45 -14.59 12.18
CA ASP A 29 -3.90 -14.62 11.97
C ASP A 29 -4.33 -14.33 10.51
N ILE A 30 -3.37 -14.05 9.64
CA ILE A 30 -3.60 -13.84 8.20
C ILE A 30 -3.01 -15.04 7.44
N PRO A 31 -3.75 -15.62 6.47
CA PRO A 31 -3.22 -16.65 5.56
C PRO A 31 -1.90 -16.23 4.92
N GLU A 32 -0.95 -17.16 4.85
CA GLU A 32 0.43 -16.86 4.45
C GLU A 32 0.53 -16.20 3.07
N ASP A 33 -0.33 -16.60 2.14
CA ASP A 33 -0.42 -16.09 0.76
C ASP A 33 -0.96 -14.66 0.66
N LEU A 34 -1.60 -14.15 1.73
CA LEU A 34 -2.11 -12.78 1.81
C LEU A 34 -1.18 -11.86 2.61
N ARG A 35 -0.25 -12.40 3.40
CA ARG A 35 0.63 -11.60 4.26
C ARG A 35 1.49 -10.64 3.45
N GLY A 36 1.53 -9.39 3.90
CA GLY A 36 2.31 -8.34 3.27
C GLY A 36 1.75 -7.83 1.94
N THR A 37 0.47 -8.07 1.68
CA THR A 37 -0.21 -7.63 0.46
C THR A 37 -1.34 -6.63 0.75
N TYR A 38 -1.88 -5.98 -0.29
CA TYR A 38 -3.10 -5.16 -0.18
C TYR A 38 -4.26 -5.98 0.38
N ALA A 39 -4.43 -7.24 -0.08
CA ALA A 39 -5.43 -8.15 0.46
C ALA A 39 -5.18 -8.52 1.93
N GLY A 40 -3.91 -8.64 2.35
CA GLY A 40 -3.55 -8.83 3.75
C GLY A 40 -3.93 -7.64 4.62
N LEU A 41 -3.69 -6.41 4.15
CA LEU A 41 -4.10 -5.19 4.85
C LEU A 41 -5.63 -5.09 4.96
N ALA A 42 -6.35 -5.52 3.92
CA ALA A 42 -7.81 -5.59 3.86
C ALA A 42 -8.41 -6.76 4.65
N HIS A 43 -7.59 -7.70 5.13
CA HIS A 43 -8.09 -8.91 5.78
C HIS A 43 -8.88 -8.56 7.05
N PRO A 44 -9.99 -9.28 7.38
CA PRO A 44 -10.80 -8.99 8.55
C PRO A 44 -10.02 -8.90 9.86
N ALA A 45 -8.96 -9.71 10.00
CA ALA A 45 -8.09 -9.68 11.17
C ALA A 45 -7.26 -8.38 11.29
N SER A 46 -6.72 -7.88 10.16
CA SER A 46 -6.07 -6.57 10.09
C SER A 46 -7.03 -5.45 10.45
N ILE A 47 -8.21 -5.44 9.83
CA ILE A 47 -9.25 -4.43 10.07
C ILE A 47 -9.69 -4.44 11.53
N ALA A 48 -9.96 -5.62 12.10
CA ALA A 48 -10.33 -5.75 13.52
C ALA A 48 -9.25 -5.17 14.44
N ARG A 49 -7.97 -5.43 14.15
CA ARG A 49 -6.84 -4.85 14.91
C ARG A 49 -6.80 -3.33 14.80
N LEU A 50 -6.96 -2.77 13.59
CA LEU A 50 -6.98 -1.32 13.37
C LEU A 50 -8.17 -0.64 14.08
N LYS A 51 -9.36 -1.25 14.00
CA LYS A 51 -10.55 -0.79 14.72
C LYS A 51 -10.37 -0.85 16.24
N ASN A 52 -9.81 -1.94 16.76
CA ASN A 52 -9.55 -2.09 18.19
C ASN A 52 -8.51 -1.08 18.69
N LEU A 53 -7.55 -0.68 17.85
CA LEU A 53 -6.60 0.38 18.15
C LEU A 53 -7.27 1.76 18.19
N GLY A 54 -8.42 1.94 17.53
CA GLY A 54 -9.21 3.18 17.55
C GLY A 54 -8.79 4.21 16.52
N ILE A 55 -8.08 3.81 15.46
CA ILE A 55 -7.66 4.73 14.39
C ILE A 55 -8.86 5.14 13.53
N SER A 56 -8.81 6.32 12.93
CA SER A 56 -9.83 6.76 11.97
C SER A 56 -9.32 6.80 10.53
N ALA A 57 -8.01 6.93 10.34
CA ALA A 57 -7.37 6.97 9.03
C ALA A 57 -6.08 6.15 9.04
N ILE A 58 -5.84 5.40 7.96
CA ILE A 58 -4.55 4.77 7.70
C ILE A 58 -3.82 5.53 6.60
N GLU A 59 -2.53 5.77 6.80
CA GLU A 59 -1.64 6.39 5.83
C GLU A 59 -0.59 5.36 5.37
N PRO A 60 -0.88 4.56 4.33
CA PRO A 60 0.13 3.71 3.74
C PRO A 60 1.29 4.53 3.17
N LEU A 61 2.52 4.11 3.47
CA LEU A 61 3.72 4.49 2.72
C LEU A 61 3.53 4.29 1.21
N PRO A 62 4.35 4.92 0.34
CA PRO A 62 4.09 5.01 -1.09
C PRO A 62 3.68 3.69 -1.74
N ILE A 63 2.52 3.74 -2.39
CA ILE A 63 1.96 2.60 -3.17
C ILE A 63 1.98 2.87 -4.68
N HIS A 64 2.57 3.96 -5.16
CA HIS A 64 2.86 4.10 -6.58
C HIS A 64 3.91 3.07 -7.00
N ALA A 65 3.79 2.54 -8.23
CA ALA A 65 4.77 1.63 -8.78
C ALA A 65 6.16 2.27 -8.74
N LYS A 66 7.13 1.52 -8.23
CA LYS A 66 8.48 2.00 -7.95
C LYS A 66 9.54 1.20 -8.65
N MET A 67 10.72 1.77 -8.71
CA MET A 67 11.95 1.06 -9.05
C MET A 67 13.01 1.34 -7.97
N PRO A 68 13.75 0.31 -7.49
CA PRO A 68 14.89 0.55 -6.61
C PRO A 68 15.96 1.38 -7.31
N GLU A 69 16.59 2.27 -6.56
CA GLU A 69 17.71 3.09 -7.02
C GLU A 69 18.87 2.20 -7.49
N ALA A 70 19.65 2.68 -8.46
CA ALA A 70 20.75 1.91 -9.05
C ALA A 70 21.74 1.39 -7.99
N PHE A 71 22.08 2.20 -6.99
CA PHE A 71 23.00 1.81 -5.93
C PHE A 71 22.46 0.71 -5.00
N LEU A 72 21.13 0.62 -4.81
CA LEU A 72 20.51 -0.48 -4.07
C LEU A 72 20.51 -1.75 -4.92
N THR A 73 20.14 -1.62 -6.19
CA THR A 73 20.14 -2.71 -7.16
C THR A 73 21.53 -3.35 -7.29
N GLN A 74 22.59 -2.54 -7.39
CA GLN A 74 23.99 -3.02 -7.43
C GLN A 74 24.40 -3.80 -6.18
N LYS A 75 23.75 -3.53 -5.04
CA LYS A 75 23.98 -4.22 -3.76
C LYS A 75 23.03 -5.39 -3.52
N GLY A 76 22.12 -5.69 -4.46
CA GLY A 76 21.08 -6.70 -4.30
C GLY A 76 20.06 -6.36 -3.21
N LEU A 77 19.90 -5.07 -2.89
CA LEU A 77 18.97 -4.58 -1.88
C LEU A 77 17.68 -4.05 -2.53
N PRO A 78 16.51 -4.24 -1.91
CA PRO A 78 15.27 -3.62 -2.38
C PRO A 78 15.14 -2.19 -1.86
N ASN A 79 14.38 -1.34 -2.57
CA ASN A 79 13.81 -0.14 -1.96
C ASN A 79 12.55 -0.56 -1.19
N TYR A 80 12.66 -0.64 0.14
CA TYR A 80 11.55 -1.05 0.99
C TYR A 80 10.45 0.02 1.03
N TRP A 81 10.76 1.27 1.41
CA TRP A 81 9.75 2.32 1.61
C TRP A 81 9.00 2.72 0.35
N GLY A 82 9.70 2.87 -0.77
CA GLY A 82 9.10 3.14 -2.07
C GLY A 82 9.01 4.58 -2.52
N TYR A 83 9.73 5.50 -1.87
CA TYR A 83 9.93 6.88 -2.34
C TYR A 83 10.86 6.94 -3.56
N SER A 84 10.49 6.27 -4.65
CA SER A 84 11.22 6.22 -5.93
C SER A 84 10.22 5.86 -7.03
N THR A 85 9.32 6.81 -7.35
CA THR A 85 8.16 6.55 -8.21
C THR A 85 8.54 6.38 -9.68
N LEU A 86 8.10 5.27 -10.26
CA LEU A 86 8.20 4.93 -11.69
C LEU A 86 6.92 5.31 -12.44
N SER A 87 5.75 5.11 -11.83
CA SER A 87 4.46 5.45 -12.42
C SER A 87 3.50 6.01 -11.39
N PHE A 88 2.96 7.20 -11.66
CA PHE A 88 1.99 7.89 -10.80
C PHE A 88 0.57 7.33 -10.86
N PHE A 89 0.28 6.40 -11.78
CA PHE A 89 -1.07 5.87 -12.01
C PHE A 89 -1.17 4.35 -11.84
N SER A 90 -0.04 3.69 -11.64
CA SER A 90 0.02 2.26 -11.40
C SER A 90 0.31 2.02 -9.92
N PRO A 91 -0.46 1.18 -9.22
CA PRO A 91 -0.09 0.73 -7.89
C PRO A 91 1.14 -0.18 -7.93
N GLU A 92 1.88 -0.24 -6.83
CA GLU A 92 3.08 -1.07 -6.67
C GLU A 92 2.71 -2.55 -6.73
N PRO A 93 3.12 -3.29 -7.80
CA PRO A 93 2.69 -4.66 -8.01
C PRO A 93 3.26 -5.64 -6.98
N SER A 94 4.44 -5.36 -6.39
CA SER A 94 5.04 -6.26 -5.39
C SER A 94 4.25 -6.32 -4.07
N TYR A 95 3.31 -5.41 -3.85
CA TYR A 95 2.38 -5.43 -2.72
C TYR A 95 1.05 -6.11 -3.05
N ALA A 96 0.81 -6.55 -4.28
CA ALA A 96 -0.39 -7.35 -4.61
C ALA A 96 -0.17 -8.83 -4.32
N THR A 97 -1.26 -9.59 -4.17
CA THR A 97 -1.18 -11.05 -4.12
C THR A 97 -0.52 -11.62 -5.37
N ALA A 98 0.15 -12.77 -5.24
CA ALA A 98 0.77 -13.46 -6.38
C ALA A 98 -0.26 -13.78 -7.49
N GLN A 99 -1.53 -14.01 -7.11
CA GLN A 99 -2.61 -14.22 -8.07
C GLN A 99 -2.92 -12.94 -8.85
N ALA A 100 -3.06 -11.79 -8.19
CA ALA A 100 -3.32 -10.53 -8.86
C ALA A 100 -2.15 -10.11 -9.77
N GLN A 101 -0.91 -10.28 -9.31
CA GLN A 101 0.28 -10.05 -10.13
C GLN A 101 0.25 -10.87 -11.43
N ARG A 102 -0.05 -12.18 -11.36
CA ARG A 102 -0.15 -13.06 -12.54
C ARG A 102 -1.27 -12.66 -13.51
N ARG A 103 -2.34 -12.04 -13.01
CA ARG A 103 -3.47 -11.56 -13.83
C ARG A 103 -3.23 -10.17 -14.44
N GLY A 104 -2.11 -9.51 -14.11
CA GLY A 104 -1.69 -8.25 -14.69
C GLY A 104 -2.20 -6.99 -13.95
N GLY A 105 -1.83 -5.82 -14.47
CA GLY A 105 -2.00 -4.53 -13.79
C GLY A 105 -3.46 -4.19 -13.41
N THR A 106 -4.44 -4.59 -14.22
CA THR A 106 -5.86 -4.41 -13.89
C THR A 106 -6.24 -5.14 -12.61
N ALA A 107 -5.75 -6.37 -12.42
CA ALA A 107 -6.03 -7.15 -11.22
C ALA A 107 -5.32 -6.58 -9.97
N VAL A 108 -4.12 -6.02 -10.13
CA VAL A 108 -3.41 -5.30 -9.03
C VAL A 108 -4.22 -4.07 -8.61
N ARG A 109 -4.65 -3.25 -9.58
CA ARG A 109 -5.52 -2.09 -9.32
C ARG A 109 -6.81 -2.50 -8.62
N ASP A 110 -7.43 -3.59 -9.06
CA ASP A 110 -8.67 -4.08 -8.45
C ASP A 110 -8.45 -4.55 -7.01
N GLU A 111 -7.30 -5.15 -6.69
CA GLU A 111 -6.95 -5.51 -5.30
C GLU A 111 -6.77 -4.28 -4.39
N VAL A 112 -6.13 -3.21 -4.89
CA VAL A 112 -6.06 -1.92 -4.17
C VAL A 112 -7.44 -1.35 -3.91
N ARG A 113 -8.33 -1.40 -4.92
CA ARG A 113 -9.71 -0.92 -4.77
C ARG A 113 -10.48 -1.74 -3.74
N SER A 114 -10.33 -3.07 -3.75
CA SER A 114 -10.93 -3.95 -2.74
C SER A 114 -10.42 -3.65 -1.33
N MET A 115 -9.13 -3.35 -1.17
CA MET A 115 -8.57 -2.92 0.11
C MET A 115 -9.19 -1.61 0.60
N ILE A 116 -9.30 -0.60 -0.27
CA ILE A 116 -9.94 0.69 0.07
C ILE A 116 -11.41 0.49 0.41
N ASP A 117 -12.15 -0.28 -0.38
CA ASP A 117 -13.57 -0.57 -0.13
C ASP A 117 -13.77 -1.25 1.23
N ALA A 118 -12.91 -2.21 1.61
CA ALA A 118 -12.99 -2.91 2.90
C ALA A 118 -12.65 -1.99 4.09
N LEU A 119 -11.67 -1.10 3.95
CA LEU A 119 -11.34 -0.11 4.98
C LEU A 119 -12.47 0.92 5.14
N HIS A 120 -13.05 1.39 4.04
CA HIS A 120 -14.19 2.31 4.07
C HIS A 120 -15.42 1.67 4.72
N GLU A 121 -15.73 0.41 4.41
CA GLU A 121 -16.79 -0.35 5.07
C GLU A 121 -16.58 -0.43 6.59
N ALA A 122 -15.32 -0.52 7.02
CA ALA A 122 -14.93 -0.52 8.42
C ALA A 122 -14.97 0.86 9.10
N GLY A 123 -15.17 1.94 8.33
CA GLY A 123 -15.14 3.33 8.79
C GLY A 123 -13.74 3.94 8.86
N ILE A 124 -12.75 3.35 8.18
CA ILE A 124 -11.35 3.79 8.18
C ILE A 124 -11.06 4.52 6.85
N GLU A 125 -10.62 5.78 6.93
CA GLU A 125 -10.17 6.54 5.77
C GLU A 125 -8.78 6.07 5.29
N VAL A 126 -8.48 6.30 4.01
CA VAL A 126 -7.18 6.01 3.41
C VAL A 126 -6.54 7.30 2.91
N ILE A 127 -5.35 7.62 3.42
CA ILE A 127 -4.54 8.77 3.00
C ILE A 127 -3.34 8.20 2.24
N LEU A 128 -3.12 8.61 0.99
CA LEU A 128 -2.00 8.10 0.20
C LEU A 128 -0.80 9.01 0.39
N ASP A 129 0.33 8.43 0.83
CA ASP A 129 1.62 9.07 0.72
C ASP A 129 2.04 9.13 -0.76
N VAL A 130 2.24 10.34 -1.27
CA VAL A 130 2.47 10.62 -2.69
C VAL A 130 3.78 11.36 -2.92
N VAL A 131 4.57 10.83 -3.86
CA VAL A 131 5.81 11.45 -4.32
C VAL A 131 5.58 12.01 -5.71
N TYR A 132 5.45 13.33 -5.80
CA TYR A 132 5.38 14.06 -7.08
C TYR A 132 6.59 14.96 -7.32
N ASN A 133 7.52 15.04 -6.36
CA ASN A 133 8.66 15.96 -6.40
C ASN A 133 9.89 15.39 -7.14
N HIS A 134 9.95 14.08 -7.39
CA HIS A 134 11.00 13.40 -8.17
C HIS A 134 10.49 12.06 -8.74
N THR A 135 11.29 11.44 -9.62
CA THR A 135 11.04 10.11 -10.22
C THR A 135 12.17 9.13 -9.88
N CYS A 136 11.97 7.85 -10.20
CA CYS A 136 13.02 6.83 -10.10
C CYS A 136 14.12 6.94 -11.18
N GLU A 137 13.99 7.89 -12.13
CA GLU A 137 15.02 8.14 -13.15
C GLU A 137 16.30 8.69 -12.54
N GLY A 138 16.23 9.31 -11.35
CA GLY A 138 17.41 9.81 -10.67
C GLY A 138 18.06 10.98 -11.42
N GLY A 139 19.39 10.92 -11.58
CA GLY A 139 20.20 11.97 -12.24
C GLY A 139 20.81 11.49 -13.56
N ASN A 140 21.91 12.11 -13.98
CA ASN A 140 22.58 11.79 -15.25
C ASN A 140 23.03 10.33 -15.37
N ASP A 141 23.32 9.66 -14.25
CA ASP A 141 23.72 8.24 -14.20
C ASP A 141 22.53 7.30 -13.93
N GLY A 142 21.31 7.82 -14.13
CA GLY A 142 20.07 7.10 -13.97
C GLY A 142 19.79 6.05 -15.04
N PRO A 143 18.81 5.15 -14.81
CA PRO A 143 18.35 4.25 -15.86
C PRO A 143 17.74 5.03 -17.05
N THR A 144 18.07 4.62 -18.28
CA THR A 144 17.51 5.12 -19.55
C THR A 144 16.66 4.08 -20.24
#